data_AF-A0AAW5A2X4-F1
#
_entry.id   AF-A0AAW5A2X4-F1
#
_cell.length_a   1.000
_cell.length_b   1.000
_cell.length_c   1.000
_cell.angle_alpha   90.00
_cell.angle_beta   90.00
_cell.angle_gamma   90.00
#
_symmetry.space_group_name_H-M   'P 1'
#
loop_
_entity.id
_entity.type
_entity.pdbx_description
1 polymer ?
#
loop_
_entity_poly.entity_id
_entity_poly.type
_entity_poly.pdbx_seq_one_letter_code
_entity_poly.pdbx_strand_id
1 'polypeptide(L)'
;MCRDIRNMLDNLELAQINFESGYYDTNKQYRKEYRLPRRETEILITGYDVVRRAAVIDRWFQLENFQRNNIPSWIADLSQEAQVCLNDLSSQLTHQKQLTAQVTAANEDLAGQVDSIQARLNSLSQHFIEGCTIPDFCRSLNGVNIQQVNAALVNRGVLYRSKNGYKLHAYYRNNHFREVKQEFGREGKFRIRIEVLKAGAKWLFSQYADGYLPMIDKWDGHYFHSLA
;
A
#
# COMPACT_ATOMS: atom_id res chain seq x y z
N MET A 1 40.18 -42.95 -3.91
CA MET A 1 39.35 -41.98 -4.65
C MET A 1 37.86 -42.03 -4.27
N CYS A 2 37.05 -43.04 -4.66
CA CYS A 2 35.62 -43.08 -4.29
C CYS A 2 35.35 -43.20 -2.78
N ARG A 3 36.33 -43.66 -1.99
CA ARG A 3 36.25 -43.64 -0.52
C ARG A 3 36.45 -42.23 0.02
N ASP A 4 37.40 -41.50 -0.55
CA ASP A 4 37.78 -40.17 -0.09
C ASP A 4 36.75 -39.12 -0.48
N ILE A 5 36.09 -39.30 -1.63
CA ILE A 5 34.91 -38.50 -2.00
C ILE A 5 33.80 -38.68 -0.96
N ARG A 6 33.51 -39.91 -0.55
CA ARG A 6 32.50 -40.18 0.49
C ARG A 6 32.89 -39.60 1.84
N ASN A 7 34.12 -39.84 2.29
CA ASN A 7 34.64 -39.28 3.53
C ASN A 7 34.61 -37.73 3.51
N MET A 8 34.96 -37.10 2.39
CA MET A 8 34.88 -35.65 2.23
C MET A 8 33.45 -35.15 2.30
N LEU A 9 32.51 -35.80 1.59
CA LEU A 9 31.10 -35.42 1.61
C LEU A 9 30.47 -35.60 3.00
N ASP A 10 30.81 -36.69 3.70
CA ASP A 10 30.35 -36.95 5.06
C ASP A 10 30.88 -35.90 6.05
N ASN A 11 32.16 -35.53 5.95
CA ASN A 11 32.75 -34.47 6.78
C ASN A 11 32.21 -33.06 6.47
N LEU A 12 31.69 -32.86 5.26
CA LEU A 12 31.04 -31.61 4.85
C LEU A 12 29.53 -31.61 5.12
N GLU A 13 28.99 -32.68 5.74
CA GLU A 13 27.56 -32.89 5.98
C GLU A 13 26.71 -32.83 4.69
N LEU A 14 27.29 -33.23 3.56
CA LEU A 14 26.65 -33.25 2.25
C LEU A 14 26.12 -34.64 1.91
N ALA A 15 24.85 -34.73 1.54
CA ALA A 15 24.24 -35.99 1.14
C ALA A 15 24.90 -36.53 -0.15
N GLN A 16 25.53 -37.71 -0.06
CA GLN A 16 26.26 -38.34 -1.17
C GLN A 16 25.38 -38.54 -2.42
N ILE A 17 24.09 -38.81 -2.23
CA ILE A 17 23.11 -39.02 -3.30
C ILE A 17 22.99 -37.81 -4.24
N ASN A 18 23.34 -36.60 -3.78
CA ASN A 18 23.29 -35.39 -4.60
C ASN A 18 24.37 -35.37 -5.68
N PHE A 19 25.42 -36.18 -5.52
CA PHE A 19 26.57 -36.23 -6.42
C PHE A 19 26.76 -37.61 -7.05
N GLU A 20 26.06 -38.63 -6.55
CA GLU A 20 26.15 -40.01 -7.04
C GLU A 20 25.40 -40.16 -8.36
N SER A 21 26.06 -40.79 -9.33
CA SER A 21 25.52 -41.18 -10.62
C SER A 21 25.99 -42.60 -10.94
N GLY A 22 25.43 -43.22 -11.98
CA GLY A 22 25.83 -44.55 -12.41
C GLY A 22 26.03 -44.60 -13.92
N TYR A 23 26.96 -45.43 -14.36
CA TYR A 23 27.16 -45.74 -15.77
C TYR A 23 27.33 -47.25 -15.97
N TYR A 24 27.00 -47.72 -17.16
CA TYR A 24 27.29 -49.08 -17.58
C TYR A 24 28.66 -49.10 -18.25
N ASP A 25 29.56 -49.96 -17.78
CA ASP A 25 30.85 -50.14 -18.42
C ASP A 25 30.74 -50.92 -19.74
N THR A 26 31.85 -51.08 -20.45
CA THR A 26 31.93 -51.82 -21.72
C THR A 26 31.48 -53.28 -21.61
N ASN A 27 31.51 -53.86 -20.40
CA ASN A 27 31.05 -55.21 -20.08
C ASN A 27 29.59 -55.25 -19.59
N LYS A 28 28.85 -54.14 -19.76
CA LYS A 28 27.47 -53.94 -19.29
C LYS A 28 27.30 -54.07 -17.77
N GLN A 29 28.35 -53.85 -16.99
CA GLN A 29 28.26 -53.85 -15.53
C GLN A 29 27.96 -52.43 -15.02
N TYR A 30 27.02 -52.31 -14.09
CA TYR A 30 26.69 -51.05 -13.45
C TYR A 30 27.81 -50.64 -12.48
N ARG A 31 28.35 -49.43 -12.67
CA ARG A 31 29.35 -48.82 -11.80
C ARG A 31 28.88 -47.46 -11.29
N LYS A 32 29.17 -47.18 -10.03
CA LYS A 32 28.93 -45.88 -9.40
C LYS A 32 30.00 -44.87 -9.82
N GLU A 33 29.57 -43.66 -10.15
CA GLU A 33 30.41 -42.49 -10.41
C GLU A 33 29.95 -41.31 -9.54
N TYR A 34 30.82 -40.31 -9.34
CA TYR A 34 30.47 -39.09 -8.62
C TYR A 34 30.71 -37.88 -9.50
N ARG A 35 29.69 -37.04 -9.69
CA ARG A 35 29.76 -35.81 -10.47
C ARG A 35 29.86 -34.62 -9.53
N LEU A 36 31.10 -34.30 -9.15
CA LEU A 36 31.38 -33.21 -8.22
C LEU A 36 31.41 -31.85 -8.95
N PRO A 37 30.79 -30.80 -8.40
CA PRO A 37 30.98 -29.43 -8.87
C PRO A 37 32.42 -28.97 -8.64
N ARG A 38 32.73 -27.80 -9.19
CA ARG A 38 34.06 -27.18 -9.08
C ARG A 38 34.54 -27.07 -7.63
N ARG A 39 33.67 -26.63 -6.71
CA ARG A 39 34.01 -26.45 -5.29
C ARG A 39 34.46 -27.76 -4.63
N GLU A 40 33.66 -28.81 -4.75
CA GLU A 40 33.92 -30.11 -4.14
C GLU A 40 35.14 -30.79 -4.77
N THR A 41 35.35 -30.56 -6.07
CA THR A 41 36.55 -31.01 -6.79
C THR A 41 37.81 -30.29 -6.28
N GLU A 42 37.76 -28.97 -6.08
CA GLU A 42 38.88 -28.18 -5.54
C GLU A 42 39.17 -28.55 -4.07
N ILE A 43 38.15 -28.82 -3.26
CA ILE A 43 38.33 -29.32 -1.88
C ILE A 43 39.04 -30.67 -1.88
N LEU A 44 38.59 -31.60 -2.73
CA LEU A 44 39.21 -32.91 -2.85
C LEU A 44 40.69 -32.76 -3.28
N ILE A 45 40.96 -31.97 -4.32
CA ILE A 45 42.31 -31.79 -4.88
C ILE A 45 43.23 -31.11 -3.87
N THR A 46 42.78 -30.07 -3.17
CA THR A 46 43.58 -29.39 -2.12
C THR A 46 43.87 -30.32 -0.93
N GLY A 47 43.10 -31.40 -0.74
CA GLY A 47 43.40 -32.49 0.20
C GLY A 47 44.58 -33.38 -0.22
N TYR A 48 44.88 -33.49 -1.52
CA TYR A 48 45.97 -34.32 -2.04
C TYR A 48 47.20 -33.54 -2.51
N ASP A 49 47.00 -32.37 -3.10
CA ASP A 49 48.04 -31.53 -3.68
C ASP A 49 48.42 -30.40 -2.72
N VAL A 50 49.59 -30.56 -2.09
CA VAL A 50 50.13 -29.61 -1.12
C VAL A 50 50.46 -28.26 -1.77
N VAL A 51 50.86 -28.24 -3.04
CA VAL A 51 51.18 -26.99 -3.75
C VAL A 51 49.92 -26.18 -3.98
N ARG A 52 48.84 -26.82 -4.43
CA ARG A 52 47.53 -26.16 -4.58
C ARG A 52 46.97 -25.70 -3.24
N ARG A 53 47.14 -26.49 -2.18
CA ARG A 53 46.73 -26.09 -0.82
C ARG A 53 47.46 -24.82 -0.36
N ALA A 54 48.78 -24.76 -0.56
CA ALA A 54 49.58 -23.59 -0.23
C ALA A 54 49.12 -22.35 -1.02
N ALA A 55 48.92 -22.47 -2.33
CA ALA A 55 48.44 -21.35 -3.16
C ALA A 55 47.07 -20.80 -2.71
N VAL A 56 46.16 -21.68 -2.27
CA VAL A 56 44.85 -21.28 -1.71
C VAL A 56 45.03 -20.55 -0.38
N ILE A 57 45.87 -21.07 0.52
CA ILE A 57 46.18 -20.45 1.81
C ILE A 57 46.83 -19.08 1.62
N ASP A 58 47.84 -18.98 0.76
CA ASP A 58 48.54 -17.73 0.48
C ASP A 58 47.59 -16.68 -0.10
N ARG A 59 46.70 -17.10 -1.02
CA ARG A 59 45.68 -16.22 -1.58
C ARG A 59 44.70 -15.75 -0.49
N TRP A 60 44.32 -16.62 0.44
CA TRP A 60 43.45 -16.27 1.55
C TRP A 60 44.11 -15.24 2.47
N PHE A 61 45.37 -15.44 2.87
CA PHE A 61 46.14 -14.46 3.64
C PHE A 61 46.27 -13.11 2.92
N GLN A 62 46.50 -13.11 1.61
CA GLN A 62 46.53 -11.88 0.82
C GLN A 62 45.19 -11.12 0.90
N LEU A 63 44.05 -11.83 0.81
CA LEU A 63 42.73 -11.23 0.89
C LEU A 63 42.44 -10.67 2.29
N GLU A 64 42.80 -11.39 3.36
CA GLU A 64 42.67 -10.91 4.74
C GLU A 64 43.50 -9.63 4.98
N ASN A 65 44.74 -9.61 4.48
CA ASN A 65 45.62 -8.45 4.59
C ASN A 65 45.10 -7.27 3.76
N PHE A 66 44.55 -7.51 2.57
CA PHE A 66 43.95 -6.46 1.76
C PHE A 66 42.71 -5.85 2.44
N GLN A 67 41.88 -6.67 3.09
CA GLN A 67 40.75 -6.17 3.88
C GLN A 67 41.19 -5.35 5.10
N ARG A 68 42.24 -5.80 5.82
CA ARG A 68 42.82 -5.02 6.94
C ARG A 68 43.42 -3.70 6.49
N ASN A 69 44.14 -3.68 5.37
CA ASN A 69 44.82 -2.49 4.87
C ASN A 69 43.88 -1.46 4.22
N ASN A 70 42.65 -1.86 3.89
CA ASN A 70 41.62 -0.95 3.37
C ASN A 70 40.83 -0.23 4.46
N ILE A 71 41.10 -0.50 5.74
CA ILE A 71 40.55 0.28 6.83
C ILE A 71 41.36 1.59 6.87
N PRO A 72 40.74 2.76 6.66
CA PRO A 72 41.42 4.03 6.80
C PRO A 72 42.17 4.11 8.14
N SER A 73 43.41 4.59 8.14
CA SER A 73 44.25 4.64 9.34
C SER A 73 43.58 5.37 10.51
N TRP A 74 42.79 6.41 10.20
CA TRP A 74 42.03 7.17 11.20
C TRP A 74 40.95 6.34 11.91
N ILE A 75 40.49 5.21 11.34
CA ILE A 75 39.56 4.28 12.00
C ILE A 75 40.31 3.34 12.96
N ALA A 76 41.52 2.92 12.60
CA ALA A 76 42.34 2.04 13.43
C ALA A 76 42.79 2.74 14.73
N ASP A 77 42.95 4.06 14.68
CA ASP A 77 43.33 4.90 15.83
C ASP A 77 42.14 5.40 16.67
N LEU A 78 40.90 5.00 16.36
CA LEU A 78 39.72 5.41 17.12
C LEU A 78 39.68 4.73 18.49
N SER A 79 39.41 5.53 19.53
CA SER A 79 39.11 5.00 20.86
C SER A 79 37.86 4.11 20.85
N GLN A 80 37.76 3.21 21.82
CA GLN A 80 36.64 2.27 21.91
C GLN A 80 35.29 3.00 22.05
N GLU A 81 35.27 4.14 22.73
CA GLU A 81 34.11 5.02 22.89
C GLU A 81 33.67 5.63 21.55
N ALA A 82 34.64 6.06 20.73
CA ALA A 82 34.36 6.63 19.42
C ALA A 82 33.76 5.59 18.45
N GLN A 83 34.21 4.33 18.54
CA GLN A 83 33.65 3.22 17.76
C GLN A 83 32.19 2.92 18.15
N VAL A 84 31.87 2.93 19.45
CA VAL A 84 30.50 2.73 19.94
C VAL A 84 29.59 3.85 19.44
N CYS A 85 30.04 5.11 19.53
CA CYS A 85 29.29 6.27 19.05
C CYS A 85 29.02 6.22 17.54
N LEU A 86 30.02 5.80 16.74
CA LEU A 86 29.88 5.61 15.29
C LEU A 86 28.84 4.53 14.95
N ASN A 87 28.85 3.41 15.66
CA ASN A 87 27.88 2.33 15.47
C ASN A 87 26.46 2.76 15.86
N ASP A 88 26.33 3.51 16.96
CA ASP A 88 25.06 4.08 17.38
C ASP A 88 24.52 5.06 16.33
N LEU A 89 25.35 5.99 15.84
CA LEU A 89 24.97 6.94 14.80
C LEU A 89 24.58 6.24 13.49
N SER A 90 25.30 5.19 13.10
CA SER A 90 24.96 4.36 11.94
C SER A 90 23.59 3.70 12.12
N SER A 91 23.30 3.20 13.33
CA SER A 91 22.01 2.60 13.70
C SER A 91 20.88 3.64 13.69
N GLN A 92 21.14 4.86 14.16
CA GLN A 92 20.17 5.96 14.09
C GLN A 92 19.89 6.38 12.65
N LEU A 93 20.92 6.42 11.79
CA LEU A 93 20.78 6.73 10.36
C LEU A 93 19.96 5.67 9.61
N THR A 94 20.18 4.39 9.89
CA THR A 94 19.37 3.32 9.28
C THR A 94 17.91 3.41 9.72
N HIS A 95 17.66 3.65 11.01
CA HIS A 95 16.33 3.88 11.53
C HIS A 95 15.65 5.10 10.88
N GLN A 96 16.35 6.23 10.73
CA GLN A 96 15.81 7.39 10.03
C GLN A 96 15.43 7.08 8.58
N LYS A 97 16.29 6.38 7.84
CA LYS A 97 16.00 5.99 6.45
C LYS A 97 14.76 5.10 6.36
N GLN A 98 14.60 4.18 7.30
CA GLN A 98 13.41 3.34 7.38
C GLN A 98 12.14 4.15 7.66
N LEU A 99 12.19 5.09 8.61
CA LEU A 99 11.07 6.00 8.87
C LEU A 99 10.72 6.85 7.65
N THR A 100 11.72 7.39 6.94
CA THR A 100 11.46 8.18 5.73
C THR A 100 10.78 7.35 4.64
N ALA A 101 11.20 6.10 4.46
CA ALA A 101 10.60 5.20 3.47
C ALA A 101 9.15 4.83 3.82
N GLN A 102 8.84 4.67 5.12
CA GLN A 102 7.47 4.44 5.58
C GLN A 102 6.58 5.66 5.34
N VAL A 103 7.08 6.87 5.64
CA VAL A 103 6.34 8.11 5.40
C VAL A 103 6.08 8.34 3.91
N THR A 104 7.05 8.08 3.03
CA THR A 104 6.84 8.21 1.59
C THR A 104 5.80 7.23 1.07
N ALA A 105 5.84 5.97 1.50
CA ALA A 105 4.85 4.96 1.09
C ALA A 105 3.43 5.33 1.57
N ALA A 106 3.29 5.82 2.81
CA ALA A 106 2.00 6.26 3.33
C ALA A 106 1.44 7.47 2.56
N ASN A 107 2.31 8.41 2.16
CA ASN A 107 1.89 9.57 1.37
C ASN A 107 1.42 9.18 -0.05
N GLU A 108 2.08 8.20 -0.67
CA GLU A 108 1.66 7.67 -1.97
C GLU A 108 0.29 6.98 -1.88
N ASP A 109 0.05 6.18 -0.83
CA ASP A 109 -1.26 5.56 -0.60
C ASP A 109 -2.36 6.60 -0.37
N LEU A 110 -2.11 7.59 0.47
CA LEU A 110 -3.03 8.71 0.71
C LEU A 110 -3.35 9.47 -0.60
N ALA A 111 -2.35 9.72 -1.44
CA ALA A 111 -2.56 10.36 -2.74
C ALA A 111 -3.47 9.52 -3.64
N GLY A 112 -3.26 8.21 -3.71
CA GLY A 112 -4.14 7.29 -4.46
C GLY A 112 -5.58 7.26 -3.94
N GLN A 113 -5.77 7.31 -2.61
CA GLN A 113 -7.10 7.42 -2.02
C GLN A 113 -7.81 8.73 -2.41
N VAL A 114 -7.10 9.86 -2.37
CA VAL A 114 -7.64 11.17 -2.79
C VAL A 114 -8.06 11.15 -4.26
N ASP A 115 -7.23 10.60 -5.15
CA ASP A 115 -7.54 10.48 -6.58
C ASP A 115 -8.80 9.65 -6.81
N SER A 116 -8.94 8.52 -6.10
CA SER A 116 -10.11 7.64 -6.20
C SER A 116 -11.41 8.35 -5.74
N ILE A 117 -11.35 9.11 -4.65
CA ILE A 117 -12.48 9.89 -4.13
C ILE A 117 -12.85 10.99 -5.12
N GLN A 118 -11.85 11.67 -5.68
CA GLN A 118 -12.08 12.73 -6.67
C GLN A 118 -12.70 12.18 -7.95
N ALA A 119 -12.29 10.98 -8.40
CA ALA A 119 -12.89 10.29 -9.54
C ALA A 119 -14.38 9.94 -9.28
N ARG A 120 -14.70 9.43 -8.09
CA ARG A 120 -16.10 9.17 -7.66
C ARG A 120 -16.94 10.44 -7.60
N LEU A 121 -16.39 11.53 -7.07
CA LEU A 121 -17.05 12.83 -7.05
C LEU A 121 -17.32 13.37 -8.46
N ASN A 122 -16.37 13.18 -9.38
CA ASN A 122 -16.49 13.64 -10.75
C ASN A 122 -17.53 12.82 -11.53
N SER A 123 -17.55 11.49 -11.39
CA SER A 123 -18.58 10.66 -12.03
C SER A 123 -19.98 11.00 -11.51
N LEU A 124 -20.14 11.16 -10.19
CA LEU A 124 -21.39 11.59 -9.57
C LEU A 124 -21.87 12.95 -10.12
N SER A 125 -20.93 13.88 -10.35
CA SER A 125 -21.23 15.22 -10.88
C SER A 125 -21.57 15.21 -12.38
N GLN A 126 -20.97 14.31 -13.17
CA GLN A 126 -21.19 14.21 -14.61
C GLN A 126 -22.54 13.58 -14.95
N HIS A 127 -22.98 12.58 -14.18
CA HIS A 127 -24.28 11.91 -14.37
C HIS A 127 -25.43 12.61 -13.63
N PHE A 128 -25.16 13.77 -13.02
CA PHE A 128 -26.17 14.55 -12.31
C PHE A 128 -27.09 15.29 -13.29
N ILE A 129 -28.40 15.01 -13.21
CA ILE A 129 -29.43 15.76 -13.93
C ILE A 129 -29.78 17.01 -13.10
N GLU A 130 -29.44 18.18 -13.63
CA GLU A 130 -29.76 19.46 -12.97
C GLU A 130 -31.27 19.63 -12.80
N GLY A 131 -31.71 20.03 -11.60
CA GLY A 131 -33.12 20.25 -11.28
C GLY A 131 -33.79 19.19 -10.40
N CYS A 132 -33.07 18.16 -9.92
CA CYS A 132 -33.63 17.24 -8.93
C CYS A 132 -33.75 17.90 -7.54
N THR A 133 -34.65 17.41 -6.68
CA THR A 133 -34.75 17.91 -5.31
C THR A 133 -33.70 17.26 -4.39
N ILE A 134 -33.44 17.85 -3.22
CA ILE A 134 -32.52 17.28 -2.22
C ILE A 134 -32.90 15.83 -1.87
N PRO A 135 -34.18 15.51 -1.51
CA PRO A 135 -34.60 14.12 -1.30
C PRO A 135 -34.38 13.20 -2.50
N ASP A 136 -34.57 13.71 -3.73
CA ASP A 136 -34.38 12.91 -4.94
C ASP A 136 -32.91 12.59 -5.19
N PHE A 137 -32.01 13.54 -4.94
CA PHE A 137 -30.57 13.29 -4.97
C PHE A 137 -30.16 12.29 -3.88
N CYS A 138 -30.61 12.49 -2.63
CA CYS A 138 -30.29 11.60 -1.52
C CYS A 138 -30.83 10.18 -1.69
N ARG A 139 -31.85 9.97 -2.54
CA ARG A 139 -32.33 8.63 -2.91
C ARG A 139 -31.30 7.82 -3.69
N SER A 140 -30.36 8.47 -4.39
CA SER A 140 -29.27 7.79 -5.09
C SER A 140 -28.15 7.30 -4.15
N LEU A 141 -28.14 7.77 -2.91
CA LEU A 141 -27.14 7.45 -1.89
C LEU A 141 -27.64 6.28 -1.03
N ASN A 142 -26.77 5.30 -0.79
CA ASN A 142 -27.12 4.15 0.04
C ASN A 142 -27.42 4.59 1.49
N GLY A 143 -28.43 3.97 2.11
CA GLY A 143 -28.67 4.12 3.55
C GLY A 143 -29.27 5.46 4.02
N VAL A 144 -29.33 6.49 3.18
CA VAL A 144 -29.81 7.81 3.61
C VAL A 144 -31.31 7.78 3.92
N ASN A 145 -31.70 8.28 5.09
CA ASN A 145 -33.07 8.43 5.52
C ASN A 145 -33.71 9.67 4.88
N ILE A 146 -34.24 9.48 3.67
CA ILE A 146 -34.87 10.51 2.83
C ILE A 146 -35.93 11.33 3.58
N GLN A 147 -36.68 10.71 4.50
CA GLN A 147 -37.75 11.38 5.24
C GLN A 147 -37.21 12.42 6.23
N GLN A 148 -36.01 12.19 6.76
CA GLN A 148 -35.39 13.05 7.77
C GLN A 148 -34.37 14.03 7.17
N VAL A 149 -33.90 13.84 5.93
CA VAL A 149 -32.85 14.68 5.32
C VAL A 149 -33.18 16.17 5.41
N ASN A 150 -34.38 16.59 5.02
CA ASN A 150 -34.74 18.02 5.09
C ASN A 150 -34.76 18.55 6.53
N ALA A 151 -35.21 17.74 7.50
CA ALA A 151 -35.19 18.12 8.90
C ALA A 151 -33.75 18.24 9.44
N ALA A 152 -32.87 17.32 9.07
CA ALA A 152 -31.45 17.38 9.40
C ALA A 152 -30.78 18.63 8.80
N LEU A 153 -31.09 18.97 7.56
CA LEU A 153 -30.58 20.19 6.92
C LEU A 153 -31.14 21.48 7.54
N VAL A 154 -32.34 21.45 8.13
CA VAL A 154 -32.83 22.57 8.95
C VAL A 154 -32.00 22.70 10.22
N ASN A 155 -31.77 21.60 10.94
CA ASN A 155 -30.97 21.62 12.17
C ASN A 155 -29.53 22.09 11.92
N ARG A 156 -29.00 21.86 10.71
CA ARG A 156 -27.66 22.31 10.27
C ARG A 156 -27.63 23.74 9.70
N GLY A 157 -28.75 24.47 9.69
CA GLY A 157 -28.80 25.85 9.20
C GLY A 157 -28.64 26.00 7.68
N VAL A 158 -28.91 24.93 6.92
CA VAL A 158 -28.90 24.96 5.44
C VAL A 158 -30.27 25.38 4.93
N LEU A 159 -31.31 24.78 5.52
CA LEU A 159 -32.71 25.06 5.26
C LEU A 159 -33.37 25.73 6.47
N TYR A 160 -34.49 26.39 6.24
CA TYR A 160 -35.40 26.81 7.30
C TYR A 160 -36.86 26.61 6.88
N ARG A 161 -37.75 26.46 7.87
CA ARG A 161 -39.18 26.27 7.62
C ARG A 161 -39.84 27.61 7.27
N SER A 162 -40.71 27.59 6.26
CA SER A 162 -41.49 28.74 5.79
C SER A 162 -42.96 28.34 5.56
N LYS A 163 -43.83 29.33 5.33
CA LYS A 163 -45.27 29.11 5.10
C LYS A 163 -45.54 28.18 3.91
N ASN A 164 -44.69 28.24 2.87
CA ASN A 164 -44.85 27.52 1.61
C ASN A 164 -43.85 26.36 1.43
N GLY A 165 -43.37 25.78 2.54
CA GLY A 165 -42.39 24.69 2.56
C GLY A 165 -41.03 25.09 3.13
N TYR A 166 -39.96 24.51 2.61
CA TYR A 166 -38.58 24.84 3.02
C TYR A 166 -38.01 25.97 2.16
N LYS A 167 -37.13 26.78 2.75
CA LYS A 167 -36.33 27.81 2.07
C LYS A 167 -34.86 27.65 2.43
N LEU A 168 -33.98 28.20 1.59
CA LEU A 168 -32.53 28.16 1.77
C LEU A 168 -32.03 29.38 2.52
N HIS A 169 -31.06 29.18 3.42
CA HIS A 169 -30.25 30.27 3.93
C HIS A 169 -29.41 30.89 2.79
N ALA A 170 -29.12 32.18 2.90
CA ALA A 170 -28.50 32.99 1.82
C ALA A 170 -27.19 32.39 1.29
N TYR A 171 -26.34 31.84 2.17
CA TYR A 171 -25.07 31.22 1.79
C TYR A 171 -25.21 30.05 0.81
N TYR A 172 -26.26 29.24 0.99
CA TYR A 172 -26.50 28.04 0.17
C TYR A 172 -27.33 28.34 -1.08
N ARG A 173 -28.00 29.49 -1.09
CA ARG A 173 -28.83 29.96 -2.20
C ARG A 173 -27.94 30.39 -3.37
N ASN A 174 -28.34 30.03 -4.58
CA ASN A 174 -27.72 30.36 -5.87
C ASN A 174 -26.35 29.72 -6.18
N ASN A 175 -25.62 29.19 -5.19
CA ASN A 175 -24.38 28.43 -5.42
C ASN A 175 -24.63 26.91 -5.36
N HIS A 176 -25.18 26.44 -4.24
CA HIS A 176 -25.40 25.01 -4.00
C HIS A 176 -26.80 24.58 -4.47
N PHE A 177 -27.80 25.42 -4.22
CA PHE A 177 -29.19 25.11 -4.49
C PHE A 177 -29.93 26.32 -5.06
N ARG A 178 -31.03 26.04 -5.77
CA ARG A 178 -31.93 27.04 -6.35
C ARG A 178 -33.34 26.89 -5.79
N GLU A 179 -33.99 28.01 -5.48
CA GLU A 179 -35.42 28.05 -5.13
C GLU A 179 -36.24 28.26 -6.40
N VAL A 180 -37.18 27.36 -6.68
CA VAL A 180 -38.12 27.45 -7.80
C VAL A 180 -39.54 27.48 -7.25
N LYS A 181 -40.36 28.43 -7.73
CA LYS A 181 -41.79 28.46 -7.41
C LYS A 181 -42.49 27.39 -8.24
N GLN A 182 -43.11 26.43 -7.57
CA GLN A 182 -43.91 25.40 -8.21
C GLN A 182 -45.37 25.62 -7.84
N GLU A 183 -46.20 25.91 -8.84
CA GLU A 183 -47.64 26.01 -8.64
C GLU A 183 -48.20 24.66 -8.18
N PHE A 184 -49.12 24.72 -7.21
CA PHE A 184 -49.70 23.54 -6.61
C PHE A 184 -51.15 23.80 -6.22
N GLY A 185 -52.07 23.01 -6.79
CA GLY A 185 -53.50 23.10 -6.51
C GLY A 185 -54.21 24.18 -7.34
N ARG A 186 -55.19 24.86 -6.73
CA ARG A 186 -55.99 25.93 -7.38
C ARG A 186 -55.13 27.18 -7.67
N GLU A 187 -55.55 27.97 -8.65
CA GLU A 187 -54.88 29.20 -9.10
C GLU A 187 -54.37 30.07 -7.94
N GLY A 188 -53.09 30.48 -8.03
CA GLY A 188 -52.44 31.38 -7.08
C GLY A 188 -51.73 30.70 -5.89
N LYS A 189 -51.89 29.39 -5.68
CA LYS A 189 -51.12 28.65 -4.67
C LYS A 189 -49.82 28.09 -5.25
N PHE A 190 -48.69 28.37 -4.59
CA PHE A 190 -47.40 27.82 -4.96
C PHE A 190 -46.66 27.27 -3.73
N ARG A 191 -45.86 26.24 -3.95
CA ARG A 191 -44.85 25.75 -3.02
C ARG A 191 -43.46 26.11 -3.53
N ILE A 192 -42.51 26.21 -2.61
CA ILE A 192 -41.10 26.41 -2.98
C ILE A 192 -40.46 25.04 -3.14
N ARG A 193 -39.99 24.76 -4.34
CA ARG A 193 -39.18 23.58 -4.66
C ARG A 193 -37.71 23.98 -4.59
N ILE A 194 -36.92 23.17 -3.90
CA ILE A 194 -35.47 23.36 -3.81
C ILE A 194 -34.82 22.38 -4.77
N GLU A 195 -34.10 22.93 -5.74
CA GLU A 195 -33.39 22.18 -6.77
C GLU A 195 -31.89 22.18 -6.48
N VAL A 196 -31.27 21.02 -6.65
CA VAL A 196 -29.83 20.82 -6.43
C VAL A 196 -29.06 21.24 -7.69
N LEU A 197 -28.00 22.02 -7.50
CA LEU A 197 -27.04 22.37 -8.55
C LEU A 197 -25.82 21.45 -8.48
N LYS A 198 -24.96 21.44 -9.50
CA LYS A 198 -23.73 20.62 -9.51
C LYS A 198 -22.86 20.82 -8.26
N ALA A 199 -22.68 22.08 -7.83
CA ALA A 199 -21.95 22.38 -6.60
C ALA A 199 -22.68 21.85 -5.35
N GLY A 200 -24.01 21.90 -5.32
CA GLY A 200 -24.83 21.32 -4.26
C GLY A 200 -24.78 19.79 -4.22
N ALA A 201 -24.67 19.12 -5.36
CA ALA A 201 -24.52 17.67 -5.44
C ALA A 201 -23.17 17.23 -4.83
N LYS A 202 -22.07 17.91 -5.20
CA LYS A 202 -20.75 17.70 -4.58
C LYS A 202 -20.79 17.93 -3.07
N TRP A 203 -21.43 19.02 -2.65
CA TRP A 203 -21.56 19.35 -1.23
C TRP A 203 -22.42 18.33 -0.47
N LEU A 204 -23.58 17.92 -1.00
CA LEU A 204 -24.42 16.89 -0.37
C LEU A 204 -23.69 15.55 -0.27
N PHE A 205 -22.91 15.19 -1.28
CA PHE A 205 -22.10 13.99 -1.25
C PHE A 205 -20.99 14.06 -0.19
N SER A 206 -20.33 15.21 -0.01
CA SER A 206 -19.37 15.36 1.09
C SER A 206 -20.06 15.22 2.45
N GLN A 207 -21.26 15.81 2.62
CA GLN A 207 -22.04 15.63 3.86
C GLN A 207 -22.44 14.17 4.10
N TYR A 208 -22.66 13.40 3.03
CA TYR A 208 -22.90 11.97 3.12
C TYR A 208 -21.64 11.21 3.55
N ALA A 209 -20.50 11.45 2.89
CA ALA A 209 -19.23 10.79 3.20
C ALA A 209 -18.75 11.09 4.63
N ASP A 210 -19.00 12.31 5.12
CA ASP A 210 -18.65 12.74 6.48
C ASP A 210 -19.63 12.20 7.56
N GLY A 211 -20.69 11.47 7.18
CA GLY A 211 -21.67 10.89 8.11
C GLY A 211 -22.67 11.89 8.69
N TYR A 212 -22.85 13.05 8.05
CA TYR A 212 -23.72 14.13 8.54
C TYR A 212 -25.18 14.01 8.08
N LEU A 213 -25.47 13.17 7.09
CA LEU A 213 -26.84 12.89 6.66
C LEU A 213 -27.46 11.80 7.55
N PRO A 214 -28.77 11.90 7.87
CA PRO A 214 -29.44 10.89 8.68
C PRO A 214 -29.49 9.57 7.91
N MET A 215 -29.17 8.46 8.59
CA MET A 215 -29.23 7.11 8.02
C MET A 215 -30.46 6.36 8.51
N ILE A 216 -30.89 5.34 7.76
CA ILE A 216 -31.95 4.42 8.18
C ILE A 216 -31.43 3.42 9.21
N ASP A 217 -32.30 2.95 10.11
CA ASP A 217 -31.90 2.03 11.20
C ASP A 217 -31.34 0.68 10.69
N LYS A 218 -31.69 0.28 9.46
CA LYS A 218 -31.25 -0.98 8.82
C LYS A 218 -30.06 -0.80 7.86
N TRP A 219 -29.32 0.30 7.97
CA TRP A 219 -28.20 0.58 7.07
C TRP A 219 -27.00 -0.33 7.38
N ASP A 220 -26.31 -0.75 6.32
CA ASP A 220 -25.20 -1.71 6.33
C ASP A 220 -23.83 -1.08 6.67
N GLY A 221 -23.77 0.23 6.88
CA GLY A 221 -22.54 0.95 7.22
C GLY A 221 -21.63 1.25 6.03
N HIS A 222 -22.05 0.91 4.80
CA HIS A 222 -21.23 1.09 3.61
C HIS A 222 -21.66 2.31 2.77
N TYR A 223 -20.71 3.21 2.52
CA TYR A 223 -20.89 4.42 1.72
C TYR A 223 -20.71 4.15 0.22
N PHE A 224 -21.80 3.78 -0.46
CA PHE A 224 -21.86 3.71 -1.93
C PHE A 224 -23.05 4.50 -2.49
N HIS A 225 -23.04 4.72 -3.80
CA HIS A 225 -24.11 5.37 -4.54
C HIS A 225 -24.47 4.54 -5.76
N SER A 226 -25.75 4.51 -6.12
CA SER A 226 -26.25 3.86 -7.33
C SER A 226 -26.49 4.92 -8.40
N LEU A 227 -25.41 5.40 -9.02
CA LEU A 227 -25.52 6.06 -10.31
C LEU A 227 -24.84 5.13 -11.30
N ALA A 228 -25.65 4.34 -11.98
CA ALA A 228 -25.27 3.56 -13.14
C ALA A 228 -25.23 4.46 -14.38
#